data_AF-A0A6V7IZS9-F1
#
_entry.id   AF-A0A6V7IZS9-F1
#
_cell.length_a   1.000
_cell.length_b   1.000
_cell.length_c   1.000
_cell.angle_alpha   90.00
_cell.angle_beta   90.00
_cell.angle_gamma   90.00
#
_symmetry.space_group_name_H-M   'P 1'
#
loop_
_entity.id
_entity.type
_entity.pdbx_description
1 polymer ?
#
loop_
_entity_poly.entity_id
_entity_poly.type
_entity_poly.pdbx_seq_one_letter_code
_entity_poly.pdbx_strand_id
1 'polypeptide(L)'
;KTITDDKPLIIYPLPHAYVIRDLIPDMGHFLEQYTKIEPYLQRDEKSSAVGTKQLLQSQRDRNKLDGLYECILCGCCTFSCPPYWWLGEKYLGPAVLLQAY
;
A
#
# COMPACT_ATOMS: atom_id res chain seq x y z
N LYS A 1 15.37 26.74 2.19
CA LYS A 1 16.65 26.54 2.93
C LYS A 1 17.54 25.70 2.05
N THR A 2 18.52 26.31 1.39
CA THR A 2 19.58 25.59 0.67
C THR A 2 20.42 24.88 1.71
N ILE A 3 20.44 23.55 1.68
CA ILE A 3 21.22 22.73 2.61
C ILE A 3 22.68 22.84 2.15
N THR A 4 23.47 23.65 2.85
CA THR A 4 24.92 23.79 2.67
C THR A 4 25.64 22.98 3.75
N ASP A 5 25.34 21.68 3.83
CA ASP A 5 26.11 20.75 4.65
C ASP A 5 27.12 20.07 3.71
N ASP A 6 28.43 20.21 3.97
CA ASP A 6 29.52 19.63 3.16
C ASP A 6 29.57 18.09 3.19
N LYS A 7 28.55 17.47 3.80
CA LYS A 7 28.42 16.01 3.88
C LYS A 7 27.77 15.46 2.62
N PRO A 8 28.31 14.37 2.05
CA PRO A 8 27.71 13.73 0.90
C PRO A 8 26.31 13.18 1.25
N LEU A 9 25.32 13.46 0.39
CA LEU A 9 24.01 12.82 0.46
C LEU A 9 24.14 11.37 -0.04
N ILE A 10 23.86 10.41 0.84
CA ILE A 10 23.92 8.98 0.49
C ILE A 10 22.50 8.47 0.27
N ILE A 11 22.27 7.83 -0.87
CA ILE A 11 20.98 7.28 -1.27
C ILE A 11 21.10 5.77 -1.33
N TYR A 12 20.15 5.08 -0.67
CA TYR A 12 20.04 3.63 -0.66
C TYR A 12 18.68 3.21 -1.22
N PRO A 13 18.55 1.98 -1.76
CA PRO A 13 17.26 1.40 -2.10
C PRO A 13 16.39 1.20 -0.85
N LEU A 14 15.12 0.80 -1.05
CA LEU A 14 14.24 0.45 0.06
C LEU A 14 14.89 -0.61 0.96
N PRO A 15 14.90 -0.41 2.28
CA PRO A 15 15.62 -1.26 3.19
C PRO A 15 14.99 -2.66 3.24
N HIS A 16 15.84 -3.68 3.41
CA HIS A 16 15.45 -5.09 3.53
C HIS A 16 14.64 -5.67 2.34
N ALA A 17 14.55 -4.95 1.23
CA ALA A 17 14.12 -5.51 -0.05
C ALA A 17 15.30 -6.15 -0.76
N TYR A 18 15.05 -7.22 -1.51
CA TYR A 18 16.04 -7.74 -2.45
C TYR A 18 16.27 -6.71 -3.56
N VAL A 19 17.53 -6.35 -3.84
CA VAL A 19 17.85 -5.33 -4.86
C VAL A 19 18.08 -6.01 -6.19
N ILE A 20 17.27 -5.69 -7.19
CA ILE A 20 17.42 -6.22 -8.55
C ILE A 20 18.61 -5.55 -9.22
N ARG A 21 18.63 -4.20 -9.21
CA ARG A 21 19.69 -3.39 -9.82
C ARG A 21 19.66 -1.96 -9.27
N ASP A 22 20.82 -1.41 -8.93
CA ASP A 22 20.98 -0.03 -8.43
C ASP A 22 20.03 0.29 -7.26
N LEU A 23 19.06 1.20 -7.48
CA LEU A 23 18.05 1.60 -6.51
C LEU A 23 16.69 0.90 -6.73
N ILE A 24 16.64 -0.16 -7.52
CA ILE A 24 15.41 -0.88 -7.88
C ILE A 24 15.26 -2.10 -6.95
N PRO A 25 14.39 -2.04 -5.93
CA PRO A 25 14.04 -3.19 -5.11
C PRO A 25 13.03 -4.10 -5.82
N ASP A 26 13.05 -5.37 -5.46
CA ASP A 26 12.02 -6.33 -5.81
C ASP A 26 10.77 -6.09 -4.95
N MET A 27 9.65 -5.78 -5.62
CA MET A 27 8.35 -5.59 -4.99
C MET A 27 7.40 -6.77 -5.21
N GLY A 28 7.87 -7.91 -5.74
CA GLY A 28 7.05 -9.08 -6.06
C GLY A 28 6.23 -9.55 -4.87
N HIS A 29 6.89 -9.85 -3.75
CA HIS A 29 6.21 -10.29 -2.51
C HIS A 29 5.19 -9.28 -1.99
N PHE A 30 5.53 -7.99 -2.02
CA PHE A 30 4.64 -6.91 -1.61
C PHE A 30 3.36 -6.88 -2.47
N LEU A 31 3.49 -6.97 -3.79
CA LEU A 31 2.36 -6.97 -4.72
C LEU A 31 1.54 -8.25 -4.62
N GLU A 32 2.18 -9.41 -4.42
CA GLU A 32 1.49 -10.68 -4.19
C GLU A 32 0.65 -10.65 -2.90
N GLN A 33 1.14 -10.02 -1.83
CA GLN A 33 0.35 -9.83 -0.62
C GLN A 33 -0.80 -8.85 -0.83
N TYR A 34 -0.59 -7.81 -1.62
CA TYR A 34 -1.64 -6.86 -1.99
C TYR A 34 -2.74 -7.49 -2.85
N THR A 35 -2.41 -8.40 -3.77
CA THR A 35 -3.45 -9.11 -4.56
C THR A 35 -4.27 -10.09 -3.73
N LYS A 36 -3.67 -10.70 -2.69
CA LYS A 36 -4.37 -11.64 -1.78
C LYS A 36 -5.54 -11.02 -1.02
N ILE A 37 -5.53 -9.71 -0.78
CA ILE A 37 -6.63 -9.02 -0.08
C ILE A 37 -7.77 -8.61 -1.00
N GLU A 38 -7.68 -8.91 -2.31
CA GLU A 38 -8.71 -8.57 -3.29
C GLU A 38 -9.18 -7.09 -3.16
N PRO A 39 -8.29 -6.11 -3.41
CA PRO A 39 -8.47 -4.70 -3.04
C PRO A 39 -9.41 -3.98 -4.01
N TYR A 40 -10.60 -4.53 -4.20
CA TYR A 40 -11.69 -3.99 -5.01
C TYR A 40 -12.99 -4.08 -4.23
N LEU A 41 -13.98 -3.30 -4.66
CA LEU A 41 -15.28 -3.28 -4.02
C LEU A 41 -16.01 -4.61 -4.25
N GLN A 42 -16.05 -5.46 -3.22
CA GLN A 42 -16.81 -6.71 -3.24
C GLN A 42 -18.30 -6.40 -2.97
N ARG A 43 -19.20 -6.98 -3.77
CA ARG A 43 -20.66 -6.79 -3.64
C ARG A 43 -21.36 -8.13 -3.74
N ASP A 44 -22.43 -8.30 -2.96
CA ASP A 44 -23.31 -9.45 -3.10
C ASP A 44 -24.03 -9.42 -4.46
N GLU A 45 -24.11 -10.57 -5.13
CA GLU A 45 -24.77 -10.73 -6.44
C GLU A 45 -26.25 -10.33 -6.43
N LYS A 46 -26.88 -10.34 -5.25
CA LYS A 46 -28.27 -9.90 -5.05
C LYS A 46 -28.45 -8.37 -5.10
N SER A 47 -27.37 -7.60 -5.08
CA SER A 47 -27.41 -6.14 -5.25
C SER A 47 -27.65 -5.80 -6.73
N SER A 48 -28.92 -5.82 -7.10
CA SER A 48 -29.48 -5.63 -8.44
C SER A 48 -28.68 -4.68 -9.35
N ALA A 49 -28.13 -5.28 -10.40
CA ALA A 49 -27.80 -4.70 -11.70
C ALA A 49 -26.60 -3.73 -11.75
N VAL A 50 -25.41 -4.31 -11.61
CA VAL A 50 -24.13 -3.70 -12.02
C VAL A 50 -24.29 -3.04 -13.39
N GLY A 51 -23.97 -1.74 -13.51
CA GLY A 51 -24.01 -1.00 -14.76
C GLY A 51 -25.38 -0.41 -15.18
N THR A 52 -26.47 -0.70 -14.47
CA THR A 52 -27.78 -0.08 -14.79
C THR A 52 -27.99 1.28 -14.16
N LYS A 53 -27.42 1.51 -12.96
CA LYS A 53 -27.50 2.79 -12.25
C LYS A 53 -26.34 2.96 -11.28
N GLN A 54 -26.00 4.22 -10.98
CA GLN A 54 -25.09 4.56 -9.89
C GLN A 54 -25.74 4.24 -8.53
N LEU A 55 -24.90 3.86 -7.55
CA LEU A 55 -25.34 3.70 -6.16
C LEU A 55 -25.20 5.04 -5.43
N LEU A 56 -26.20 5.39 -4.63
CA LEU A 56 -26.14 6.58 -3.79
C LEU A 56 -25.19 6.33 -2.60
N GLN A 57 -24.23 7.23 -2.41
CA GLN A 57 -23.35 7.30 -1.24
C GLN A 57 -23.54 8.66 -0.58
N SER A 58 -23.77 8.69 0.74
CA SER A 58 -23.90 9.94 1.48
C SER A 58 -22.52 10.57 1.71
N GLN A 59 -22.46 11.90 1.88
CA GLN A 59 -21.19 12.57 2.23
C GLN A 59 -20.61 12.04 3.55
N ARG A 60 -21.48 11.75 4.53
CA ARG A 60 -21.07 11.16 5.82
C ARG A 60 -20.40 9.80 5.64
N ASP A 61 -20.91 8.96 4.73
CA ASP A 61 -20.30 7.66 4.46
C ASP A 61 -19.01 7.79 3.63
N ARG A 62 -18.96 8.71 2.67
CA ARG A 62 -17.75 8.98 1.89
C ARG A 62 -16.60 9.44 2.79
N ASN A 63 -16.86 10.30 3.76
CA ASN A 63 -15.85 10.82 4.68
C ASN A 63 -15.18 9.72 5.54
N LYS A 64 -15.80 8.53 5.66
CA LYS A 64 -15.18 7.40 6.38
C LYS A 64 -13.95 6.86 5.67
N LEU A 65 -13.81 7.11 4.37
CA LEU A 65 -12.68 6.61 3.58
C LEU A 65 -11.46 7.53 3.64
N ASP A 66 -11.61 8.78 4.06
CA ASP A 66 -10.53 9.78 4.03
C ASP A 66 -9.33 9.33 4.88
N GLY A 67 -8.13 9.48 4.33
CA GLY A 67 -6.88 8.93 4.90
C GLY A 67 -6.61 7.45 4.59
N LEU A 68 -7.62 6.63 4.27
CA LEU A 68 -7.43 5.20 3.97
C LEU A 68 -7.10 4.96 2.49
N TYR A 69 -7.89 5.55 1.59
CA TYR A 69 -7.72 5.37 0.14
C TYR A 69 -6.54 6.15 -0.46
N GLU A 70 -5.92 7.04 0.32
CA GLU A 70 -4.86 7.96 -0.13
C GLU A 70 -3.49 7.29 -0.28
N CYS A 71 -3.36 6.02 0.10
CA CYS A 71 -2.13 5.26 -0.05
C CYS A 71 -1.73 5.15 -1.53
N ILE A 72 -0.52 5.62 -1.86
CA ILE A 72 0.04 5.56 -3.22
C ILE A 72 0.88 4.30 -3.50
N LEU A 73 0.81 3.30 -2.60
CA LEU A 73 1.57 2.04 -2.70
C LEU A 73 3.09 2.23 -2.85
N CYS A 74 3.68 3.25 -2.23
CA CYS A 74 5.12 3.50 -2.32
C CYS A 74 6.00 2.47 -1.58
N GLY A 75 5.40 1.58 -0.78
CA GLY A 75 6.10 0.55 -0.01
C GLY A 75 6.86 1.06 1.22
N CYS A 76 7.09 2.37 1.38
CA CYS A 76 7.93 2.93 2.44
C CYS A 76 7.52 2.47 3.85
N CYS A 77 6.23 2.45 4.17
CA CYS A 77 5.77 2.00 5.48
C CYS A 77 6.03 0.51 5.72
N THR A 78 5.88 -0.31 4.68
CA THR A 78 6.08 -1.77 4.72
C THR A 78 7.53 -2.13 4.83
N PHE A 79 8.36 -1.59 3.94
CA PHE A 79 9.80 -1.83 3.95
C PHE A 79 10.52 -1.13 5.08
N SER A 80 9.92 -0.17 5.80
CA SER A 80 10.50 0.41 7.02
C SER A 80 10.11 -0.36 8.30
N CYS A 81 9.20 -1.34 8.22
CA CYS A 81 8.61 -2.00 9.38
C CYS A 81 9.41 -3.25 9.79
N PRO A 82 10.05 -3.30 10.97
CA PRO A 82 10.84 -4.47 11.38
C PRO A 82 10.06 -5.80 11.44
N PRO A 83 8.80 -5.84 11.93
CA PRO A 83 7.97 -7.04 11.84
C PRO A 83 7.79 -7.59 10.43
N TYR A 84 7.77 -6.73 9.40
CA TYR A 84 7.67 -7.18 8.02
C TYR A 84 8.93 -7.90 7.56
N TRP A 85 10.09 -7.49 8.05
CA TRP A 85 11.36 -8.14 7.72
C TRP A 85 11.52 -9.48 8.44
N TRP A 86 11.16 -9.54 9.72
CA TRP A 86 11.34 -10.75 10.54
C TRP A 86 10.23 -11.77 10.37
N LEU A 87 9.03 -11.32 9.98
CA LEU A 87 7.83 -12.15 9.88
C LEU A 87 7.09 -11.94 8.54
N GLY A 88 7.82 -11.66 7.47
CA GLY A 88 7.26 -11.28 6.16
C GLY A 88 6.32 -12.30 5.53
N GLU A 89 6.42 -13.58 5.91
CA GLU A 89 5.52 -14.65 5.45
C GLU A 89 4.12 -14.55 6.09
N LYS A 90 4.03 -14.10 7.35
CA LYS A 90 2.75 -14.06 8.09
C LYS A 90 2.19 -12.65 8.23
N TYR A 91 3.06 -11.65 8.31
CA TYR A 91 2.65 -10.26 8.43
C TYR A 91 2.56 -9.62 7.04
N LEU A 92 1.36 -9.23 6.64
CA LEU A 92 1.07 -8.63 5.33
C LEU A 92 1.67 -7.22 5.15
N GLY A 93 2.04 -6.56 6.26
CA GLY A 93 2.57 -5.20 6.23
C GLY A 93 1.49 -4.12 6.37
N PRO A 94 1.90 -2.91 6.80
CA PRO A 94 0.98 -1.80 7.08
C PRO A 94 0.20 -1.32 5.85
N ALA A 95 0.82 -1.27 4.66
CA ALA A 95 0.11 -0.84 3.45
C ALA A 95 -1.01 -1.80 3.05
N VAL A 96 -0.76 -3.11 3.10
CA VAL A 96 -1.76 -4.14 2.77
C VAL A 96 -2.87 -4.13 3.82
N LEU A 97 -2.53 -4.03 5.10
CA LEU A 97 -3.53 -3.96 6.17
C LEU A 97 -4.38 -2.69 6.11
N LEU A 98 -3.82 -1.56 5.70
CA LEU A 98 -4.56 -0.31 5.48
C LEU A 98 -5.61 -0.47 4.37
N GLN A 99 -5.26 -1.18 3.30
CA GLN A 99 -6.14 -1.39 2.14
C GLN A 99 -7.22 -2.45 2.40
N ALA A 100 -6.99 -3.34 3.37
CA ALA A 100 -7.95 -4.36 3.80
C ALA A 100 -8.96 -3.86 4.84
N TYR A 101 -8.75 -2.67 5.42
CA TYR A 101 -9.62 -2.04 6.42
C TYR A 101 -10.84 -1.38 5.75
#